data_AF-A0ABD3DZ13-F1
#
_entry.id   AF-A0ABD3DZ13-F1
#
_cell.length_a   1.000
_cell.length_b   1.000
_cell.length_c   1.000
_cell.angle_alpha   90.00
_cell.angle_beta   90.00
_cell.angle_gamma   90.00
#
_symmetry.space_group_name_H-M   'P 1'
#
loop_
_entity.id
_entity.type
_entity.pdbx_description
1 polymer ?
#
loop_
_entity_poly.entity_id
_entity_poly.type
_entity_poly.pdbx_seq_one_letter_code
_entity_poly.pdbx_strand_id
1 'polypeptide(L)'
;MGTKKDNGFARKEIRTAVGWKEGRMVALRWGLSKGSSVIVKSFNEERLKENMGALDLSLEANDIAEIEKMEEMKLMRGEVYVNKKTSPYKTIQDL
;
A
#
# COMPACT_ATOMS: atom_id res chain seq x y z
N MET A 1 -10.88 7.51 -34.19
CA MET A 1 -10.28 8.52 -33.31
C MET A 1 -10.82 8.30 -31.90
N GLY A 2 -10.16 7.46 -31.09
CA GLY A 2 -10.62 7.11 -29.75
C GLY A 2 -10.21 8.17 -28.74
N THR A 3 -11.18 8.71 -28.01
CA THR A 3 -10.96 9.71 -26.96
C THR A 3 -10.28 9.05 -25.75
N LYS A 4 -9.12 9.58 -25.36
CA LYS A 4 -8.44 9.22 -24.11
C LYS A 4 -9.34 9.67 -22.95
N LYS A 5 -9.71 8.74 -22.07
CA LYS A 5 -10.39 9.07 -20.81
C LYS A 5 -9.34 9.54 -19.82
N ASP A 6 -9.54 10.74 -19.28
CA ASP A 6 -8.74 11.32 -18.22
C ASP A 6 -8.95 10.51 -16.93
N ASN A 7 -7.90 9.80 -16.50
CA ASN A 7 -7.88 9.01 -15.27
C ASN A 7 -7.25 9.83 -14.13
N GLY A 8 -7.89 10.93 -13.73
CA GLY A 8 -7.48 11.67 -12.54
C GLY A 8 -7.93 10.95 -11.27
N PHE A 9 -7.17 9.96 -10.78
CA PHE A 9 -7.50 9.19 -9.57
C PHE A 9 -6.97 9.91 -8.32
N ALA A 10 -7.82 10.74 -7.71
CA ALA A 10 -7.32 11.79 -6.84
C ALA A 10 -8.39 12.45 -5.96
N ARG A 11 -8.91 11.74 -4.94
CA ARG A 11 -9.43 12.28 -3.65
C ARG A 11 -10.17 11.22 -2.85
N LYS A 12 -9.93 11.19 -1.52
CA LYS A 12 -10.76 10.65 -0.40
C LYS A 12 -11.37 9.22 -0.46
N GLU A 13 -11.25 8.49 -1.58
CA GLU A 13 -12.18 7.40 -1.98
C GLU A 13 -11.50 6.05 -2.29
N ILE A 14 -10.20 5.91 -2.00
CA ILE A 14 -9.40 4.71 -2.34
C ILE A 14 -9.89 3.44 -1.60
N ARG A 15 -10.71 3.56 -0.54
CA ARG A 15 -11.35 2.42 0.15
C ARG A 15 -12.74 2.04 -0.39
N THR A 16 -13.37 2.87 -1.22
CA THR A 16 -14.78 2.68 -1.62
C THR A 16 -14.98 2.63 -3.15
N ALA A 17 -14.09 3.22 -3.95
CA ALA A 17 -14.27 3.33 -5.41
C ALA A 17 -13.61 2.20 -6.23
N VAL A 18 -12.57 1.57 -5.68
CA VAL A 18 -11.97 0.34 -6.23
C VAL A 18 -12.40 -0.79 -5.31
N GLY A 19 -13.00 -1.84 -5.86
CA GLY A 19 -13.35 -3.00 -5.05
C GLY A 19 -12.13 -3.47 -4.25
N TRP A 20 -12.37 -4.16 -3.14
CA TRP A 20 -11.29 -4.73 -2.32
C TRP A 20 -10.26 -5.52 -3.12
N LYS A 21 -10.64 -6.00 -4.31
CA LYS A 21 -9.82 -6.68 -5.30
C LYS A 21 -8.81 -5.73 -5.97
N GLU A 22 -9.28 -4.63 -6.56
CA GLU A 22 -8.46 -3.66 -7.28
C GLU A 22 -7.55 -2.88 -6.34
N GLY A 23 -8.03 -2.53 -5.13
CA GLY A 23 -7.25 -1.80 -4.14
C GLY A 23 -5.95 -2.52 -3.71
N ARG A 24 -5.94 -3.86 -3.66
CA ARG A 24 -4.73 -4.63 -3.35
C ARG A 24 -3.66 -4.49 -4.43
N MET A 25 -4.04 -4.58 -5.71
CA MET A 25 -3.10 -4.45 -6.81
C MET A 25 -2.51 -3.04 -6.88
N VAL A 26 -3.34 -2.01 -6.66
CA VAL A 26 -2.88 -0.60 -6.60
C VAL A 26 -1.85 -0.41 -5.46
N ALA A 27 -2.12 -0.92 -4.26
CA ALA A 27 -1.20 -0.81 -3.14
C ALA A 27 0.14 -1.53 -3.40
N LEU A 28 0.10 -2.72 -4.00
CA LEU A 28 1.31 -3.46 -4.39
C LEU A 28 2.09 -2.73 -5.49
N ARG A 29 1.40 -2.21 -6.51
CA ARG A 29 2.03 -1.46 -7.59
C ARG A 29 2.67 -0.17 -7.09
N TRP A 30 2.02 0.53 -6.14
CA TRP A 30 2.60 1.70 -5.50
C TRP A 30 3.90 1.34 -4.76
N GLY A 31 3.93 0.27 -3.98
CA GLY A 31 5.18 -0.18 -3.32
C GLY A 31 6.32 -0.47 -4.30
N LEU A 32 5.99 -1.13 -5.43
CA LEU A 32 6.93 -1.39 -6.51
C LEU A 32 7.43 -0.10 -7.19
N SER A 33 6.56 0.89 -7.41
CA SER A 33 6.97 2.16 -8.06
C SER A 33 7.91 3.00 -7.20
N LYS A 34 7.92 2.81 -5.87
CA LYS A 34 8.90 3.40 -4.95
C LYS A 34 10.26 2.69 -4.98
N GLY A 35 10.47 1.72 -5.87
CA GLY A 35 11.74 0.98 -5.99
C GLY A 35 11.93 -0.08 -4.90
N SER A 36 10.87 -0.46 -4.19
CA SER A 36 10.90 -1.48 -3.14
C SER A 36 10.37 -2.82 -3.66
N SER A 37 10.83 -3.93 -3.08
CA SER A 37 10.13 -5.21 -3.21
C SER A 37 8.89 -5.23 -2.32
N VAL A 38 7.86 -5.97 -2.75
CA VAL A 38 6.62 -6.14 -1.98
C VAL A 38 6.37 -7.61 -1.68
N ILE A 39 6.04 -7.92 -0.43
CA ILE A 39 5.74 -9.29 0.01
C ILE A 39 4.26 -9.32 0.42
N VAL A 40 3.47 -10.06 -0.35
CA VAL A 40 2.03 -10.21 -0.09
C VAL A 40 1.73 -11.61 0.42
N LYS A 41 0.95 -11.68 1.51
CA LYS A 41 0.51 -12.94 2.10
C LYS A 41 -0.96 -13.21 1.77
N SER A 42 -1.23 -14.40 1.24
CA SER A 42 -2.59 -14.94 1.07
C SER A 42 -2.55 -16.47 1.14
N PHE A 43 -3.60 -17.07 1.70
CA PHE A 43 -3.85 -18.52 1.61
C PHE A 43 -4.86 -18.87 0.51
N ASN A 44 -5.49 -17.85 -0.09
CA ASN A 44 -6.40 -18.01 -1.21
C ASN A 44 -5.62 -17.89 -2.51
N GLU A 45 -5.69 -18.94 -3.33
CA GLU A 45 -4.94 -19.06 -4.60
C GLU A 45 -5.40 -18.03 -5.64
N GLU A 46 -6.70 -17.77 -5.75
CA GLU A 46 -7.23 -16.77 -6.68
C GLU A 46 -6.69 -15.37 -6.33
N ARG A 47 -6.65 -15.02 -5.04
CA ARG A 47 -6.06 -13.76 -4.57
C ARG A 47 -4.56 -13.69 -4.87
N LEU A 48 -3.82 -14.80 -4.79
CA LEU A 48 -2.40 -14.81 -5.15
C LEU A 48 -2.22 -14.51 -6.64
N LYS A 49 -3.01 -15.15 -7.50
CA LYS A 49 -3.01 -14.89 -8.95
C LYS A 49 -3.37 -13.44 -9.27
N GLU A 50 -4.41 -12.90 -8.63
CA GLU A 50 -4.81 -11.50 -8.79
C GLU A 50 -3.71 -10.52 -8.36
N ASN A 51 -3.06 -10.77 -7.23
CA ASN A 51 -1.99 -9.90 -6.73
C ASN A 51 -0.82 -9.78 -7.73
N MET A 52 -0.55 -10.81 -8.54
CA MET A 52 0.48 -10.77 -9.59
C MET A 52 0.16 -9.72 -10.67
N GLY A 53 -1.12 -9.39 -10.87
CA GLY A 53 -1.54 -8.33 -11.81
C GLY A 53 -1.02 -6.94 -11.45
N ALA A 54 -0.51 -6.74 -10.22
CA ALA A 54 0.18 -5.52 -9.84
C ALA A 54 1.47 -5.25 -10.64
N LEU A 55 2.07 -6.29 -11.25
CA LEU A 55 3.27 -6.15 -12.08
C LEU A 55 2.97 -5.47 -13.42
N ASP A 56 1.79 -5.76 -13.99
CA ASP A 56 1.34 -5.23 -15.27
C ASP A 56 0.59 -3.90 -15.14
N LEU A 57 0.15 -3.55 -13.92
CA LEU A 57 -0.52 -2.30 -13.63
C LEU A 57 0.47 -1.13 -13.73
N SER A 58 0.05 -0.01 -14.35
CA SER A 58 0.76 1.27 -14.29
C SER A 58 -0.05 2.27 -13.46
N LEU A 59 0.64 3.10 -12.68
CA LEU A 59 0.04 4.21 -11.96
C LEU A 59 0.53 5.50 -12.59
N GLU A 60 -0.37 6.43 -12.86
CA GLU A 60 -0.01 7.73 -13.39
C GLU A 60 0.60 8.59 -12.28
N ALA A 61 1.38 9.61 -12.66
CA ALA A 61 2.03 10.49 -11.70
C ALA A 61 1.03 11.17 -10.74
N ASN A 62 -0.17 11.49 -11.24
CA ASN A 62 -1.23 12.08 -10.44
C ASN A 62 -1.78 11.09 -9.39
N ASP A 63 -1.89 9.81 -9.74
CA ASP A 63 -2.38 8.76 -8.82
C ASP A 63 -1.38 8.56 -7.68
N ILE A 64 -0.08 8.53 -8.02
CA ILE A 64 1.00 8.45 -7.03
C ILE A 64 0.96 9.67 -6.11
N ALA A 65 0.85 10.88 -6.67
CA ALA A 65 0.82 12.11 -5.90
C ALA A 65 -0.37 12.17 -4.93
N GLU A 66 -1.45 11.44 -5.20
CA GLU A 66 -2.64 11.41 -4.35
C GLU A 66 -2.55 10.35 -3.26
N ILE A 67 -1.94 9.21 -3.56
CA ILE A 67 -1.56 8.23 -2.52
C ILE A 67 -0.58 8.87 -1.53
N GLU A 68 0.37 9.67 -2.01
CA GLU A 68 1.37 10.35 -1.16
C GLU A 68 0.80 11.47 -0.28
N LYS A 69 -0.45 11.91 -0.51
CA LYS A 69 -1.15 12.84 0.39
C LYS A 69 -1.81 12.16 1.58
N MET A 70 -1.85 10.82 1.60
CA MET A 70 -2.44 10.07 2.69
C MET A 70 -1.60 10.20 3.97
N GLU A 71 -2.26 10.21 5.13
CA GLU A 71 -1.57 10.21 6.41
C GLU A 71 -0.75 8.93 6.58
N GLU A 72 0.53 9.07 6.90
CA GLU A 72 1.41 7.94 7.17
C GLU A 72 1.18 7.37 8.57
N MET A 73 1.13 6.05 8.66
CA MET A 73 1.00 5.34 9.93
C MET A 73 1.82 4.05 9.93
N LYS A 74 2.65 3.86 10.96
CA LYS A 74 3.35 2.59 11.19
C LYS A 74 2.40 1.61 11.90
N LEU A 75 1.89 0.60 11.18
CA LEU A 75 1.00 -0.43 11.74
C LEU A 75 1.73 -1.33 12.76
N MET A 76 2.91 -1.82 12.40
CA MET A 76 3.73 -2.67 13.26
C MET A 76 4.76 -1.81 14.01
N ARG A 77 4.35 -1.25 15.15
CA ARG A 77 5.20 -0.36 15.97
C ARG A 77 6.24 -1.08 16.82
N GLY A 78 6.15 -2.41 16.96
CA GLY A 78 7.09 -3.19 17.77
C GLY A 78 6.88 -3.09 19.28
N GLU A 79 5.66 -2.74 19.73
CA GLU A 79 5.31 -2.57 21.14
C GLU A 79 5.65 -3.77 22.02
N VAL A 80 5.59 -4.98 21.47
CA VAL A 80 5.95 -6.23 22.15
C VAL A 80 7.41 -6.24 22.63
N TYR A 81 8.28 -5.42 22.05
CA TYR A 81 9.69 -5.30 22.41
C TYR A 81 9.96 -4.19 23.43
N VAL A 82 8.97 -3.39 23.83
CA VAL A 82 9.18 -2.19 24.64
C VAL A 82 8.63 -2.40 26.05
N ASN A 83 9.46 -2.18 27.07
CA ASN A 83 9.00 -2.08 28.45
C ASN A 83 10.01 -1.36 29.36
N LYS A 84 9.53 -0.80 30.48
CA LYS A 84 10.38 0.00 31.38
C LYS A 84 11.43 -0.82 32.15
N LYS A 85 11.14 -2.09 32.46
CA LYS A 85 11.96 -2.87 33.41
C LYS A 85 13.10 -3.60 32.72
N THR A 86 12.78 -4.53 31.82
CA THR A 86 13.72 -5.53 31.30
C THR A 86 14.15 -5.29 29.86
N SER A 87 13.33 -4.58 29.06
CA SER A 87 13.69 -4.32 27.67
C SER A 87 14.86 -3.33 27.57
N PRO A 88 15.77 -3.48 26.59
CA PRO A 88 16.70 -2.42 26.22
C PRO A 88 15.99 -1.16 25.69
N TYR A 89 14.75 -1.29 25.19
CA TYR A 89 13.93 -0.20 24.66
C TYR A 89 12.84 0.18 25.66
N LYS A 90 12.90 1.42 26.20
CA LYS A 90 12.01 1.91 27.26
C LYS A 90 10.79 2.65 26.71
N THR A 91 10.86 3.10 25.47
CA THR A 91 9.82 3.75 24.69
C THR A 91 9.83 3.23 23.25
N ILE A 92 8.79 3.53 22.47
CA ILE A 92 8.74 3.18 21.04
C ILE A 92 9.77 3.97 20.24
N GLN A 93 10.11 5.18 20.70
CA GLN A 93 11.11 6.04 20.09
C GLN A 93 12.54 5.51 20.27
N ASP A 94 12.77 4.64 21.25
CA ASP A 94 14.07 3.99 21.43
C ASP A 94 14.29 2.85 20.42
N LEU A 95 13.22 2.36 19.78
CA LEU A 95 13.23 1.26 18.80
C LEU A 95 13.28 1.79 17.35
#